data_AF-A0A2H9PVJ0-F1
#
_entry.id   AF-A0A2H9PVJ0-F1
#
_cell.length_a   1.000
_cell.length_b   1.000
_cell.length_c   1.000
_cell.angle_alpha   90.00
_cell.angle_beta   90.00
_cell.angle_gamma   90.00
#
_symmetry.space_group_name_H-M   'P 1'
#
loop_
_entity.id
_entity.type
_entity.pdbx_description
1 polymer ?
#
loop_
_entity_poly.entity_id
_entity_poly.type
_entity_poly.pdbx_seq_one_letter_code
_entity_poly.pdbx_strand_id
1 'polypeptide(L)'
;MGPAADINIEDIIDEEDVIVTCTHEGYIKRMPMDAYRQQQRGGKGVTATDMKDEDFVDHLFIANTHSYLLMFTNKGKVHWVKVYDLPVLGRYAKGKPVVNIVESLDSSRSVRAMIATSDFSGFLFFATKNGIVKKTPLDEFSRPRKGGIIALGLDDDDELVDVRITSGKDEVLLASADGMAVRFNEQDVRSMGRGARGVKGIKVDKDSHVIGLAIPQTGQTILSVTETGTGKRSRIEDYRLTARGGKGVINIRSERVAAVKTVDDTDELMVISQKGILIRVPMSSIPVLGRATQGVRIMRLESGDKVVAAEKIHEGDS
;
A
#
# COMPACT_ATOMS: atom_id res chain seq x y z
N MET A 1 -24.05 -6.90 46.92
CA MET A 1 -23.57 -6.07 45.80
C MET A 1 -22.54 -6.89 45.06
N GLY A 2 -22.88 -7.39 43.87
CA GLY A 2 -21.87 -8.03 43.00
C GLY A 2 -20.86 -6.98 42.52
N PRO A 3 -19.62 -7.37 42.20
CA PRO A 3 -18.64 -6.45 41.67
C PRO A 3 -19.21 -5.81 40.39
N ALA A 4 -19.13 -4.49 40.29
CA ALA A 4 -19.37 -3.81 39.03
C ALA A 4 -18.46 -4.44 37.99
N ALA A 5 -19.03 -5.02 36.93
CA ALA A 5 -18.24 -5.45 35.79
C ALA A 5 -17.50 -4.21 35.27
N ASP A 6 -16.17 -4.28 35.19
CA ASP A 6 -15.38 -3.28 34.49
C ASP A 6 -15.90 -3.26 33.04
N ILE A 7 -16.71 -2.27 32.71
CA ILE A 7 -17.21 -2.07 31.34
C ILE A 7 -16.00 -1.69 30.50
N ASN A 8 -15.58 -2.58 29.60
CA ASN A 8 -14.53 -2.24 28.65
C ASN A 8 -15.09 -1.17 27.71
N ILE A 9 -14.30 -0.15 27.38
CA ILE A 9 -14.75 0.92 26.46
C ILE A 9 -15.19 0.34 25.11
N GLU A 10 -14.58 -0.77 24.72
CA GLU A 10 -14.92 -1.54 23.52
C GLU A 10 -16.36 -2.10 23.56
N ASP A 11 -16.90 -2.45 24.73
CA ASP A 11 -18.26 -2.97 24.89
C ASP A 11 -19.34 -1.88 24.70
N ILE A 12 -18.93 -0.61 24.68
CA ILE A 12 -19.81 0.56 24.48
C ILE A 12 -19.80 1.00 23.01
N ILE A 13 -18.80 0.59 22.23
CA ILE A 13 -18.61 1.03 20.85
C ILE A 13 -19.34 0.05 19.92
N ASP A 14 -20.23 0.58 19.10
CA ASP A 14 -20.95 -0.23 18.11
C ASP A 14 -19.98 -0.89 17.11
N GLU A 15 -20.22 -2.18 16.86
CA GLU A 15 -19.53 -2.95 15.85
C GLU A 15 -20.16 -2.67 14.48
N GLU A 16 -19.47 -1.89 13.65
CA GLU A 16 -19.94 -1.48 12.33
C GLU A 16 -18.80 -1.37 11.32
N ASP A 17 -19.12 -1.54 10.05
CA ASP A 17 -18.18 -1.26 8.96
C ASP A 17 -18.05 0.25 8.75
N VAL A 18 -16.81 0.71 8.69
CA VAL A 18 -16.44 2.11 8.44
C VAL A 18 -15.44 2.19 7.30
N ILE A 19 -15.38 3.36 6.67
CA ILE A 19 -14.31 3.70 5.74
C ILE A 19 -13.19 4.35 6.52
N VAL A 20 -11.99 3.79 6.40
CA VAL A 20 -10.76 4.40 6.90
C VAL A 20 -10.03 5.02 5.72
N THR A 21 -9.61 6.26 5.90
CA THR A 21 -8.82 6.98 4.88
C THR A 21 -7.53 7.49 5.50
N CYS A 22 -6.41 7.29 4.83
CA CYS A 22 -5.16 7.98 5.10
C CYS A 22 -4.73 8.76 3.86
N THR A 23 -4.37 10.02 4.05
CA THR A 23 -3.88 10.88 2.97
C THR A 23 -2.40 10.68 2.70
N HIS A 24 -1.92 11.21 1.58
CA HIS A 24 -0.52 11.18 1.19
C HIS A 24 0.38 11.89 2.21
N GLU A 25 -0.08 13.02 2.78
CA GLU A 25 0.65 13.69 3.87
C GLU A 25 0.51 12.97 5.23
N GLY A 26 -0.15 11.82 5.28
CA GLY A 26 -0.25 11.00 6.49
C GLY A 26 -1.30 11.50 7.48
N TYR A 27 -2.43 12.03 7.01
CA TYR A 27 -3.59 12.33 7.84
C TYR A 27 -4.60 11.19 7.76
N ILE A 28 -4.98 10.64 8.91
CA ILE A 28 -5.90 9.50 9.00
C ILE A 28 -7.19 9.86 9.72
N LYS A 29 -8.29 9.26 9.27
CA LYS A 29 -9.63 9.36 9.85
C LYS A 29 -10.47 8.13 9.53
N ARG A 30 -11.61 8.01 10.20
CA ARG A 30 -12.69 7.10 9.83
C ARG A 30 -13.99 7.85 9.59
N MET A 31 -14.87 7.26 8.78
CA MET A 31 -16.23 7.76 8.54
C MET A 31 -17.22 6.60 8.39
N PRO A 32 -18.49 6.75 8.84
CA PRO A 32 -19.53 5.76 8.60
C PRO A 32 -19.76 5.52 7.11
N MET A 33 -20.12 4.29 6.73
CA MET A 33 -20.37 3.91 5.32
C MET A 33 -21.47 4.77 4.66
N ASP A 34 -22.51 5.15 5.40
CA ASP A 34 -23.63 5.93 4.88
C ASP A 34 -23.26 7.38 4.55
N ALA A 35 -22.32 7.96 5.31
CA ALA A 35 -21.78 9.29 5.03
C ALA A 35 -21.03 9.35 3.69
N TYR A 36 -20.61 8.20 3.18
CA TYR A 36 -19.96 8.06 1.88
C TYR A 36 -20.94 7.82 0.73
N ARG A 37 -21.94 6.94 0.93
CA ARG A 37 -22.88 6.52 -0.12
C ARG A 37 -23.90 7.57 -0.54
N GLN A 38 -24.29 8.50 0.35
CA GLN A 38 -25.42 9.41 0.12
C GLN A 38 -25.27 10.37 -1.08
N GLN A 39 -24.11 10.44 -1.74
CA GLN A 39 -23.87 11.44 -2.79
C GLN A 39 -23.40 10.90 -4.15
N GLN A 40 -23.54 9.60 -4.45
CA GLN A 40 -23.40 9.09 -5.83
C GLN A 40 -24.47 9.64 -6.81
N ARG A 41 -25.45 10.43 -6.32
CA ARG A 41 -26.47 11.10 -7.14
C ARG A 41 -26.07 12.54 -7.45
N GLY A 42 -25.01 12.75 -8.22
CA GLY A 42 -24.64 14.09 -8.66
C GLY A 42 -23.25 14.17 -9.25
N GLY A 43 -23.12 13.82 -10.54
CA GLY A 43 -21.86 13.96 -11.26
C GLY A 43 -21.35 15.41 -11.30
N LYS A 44 -20.06 15.57 -11.05
CA LYS A 44 -19.22 16.64 -11.59
C LYS A 44 -17.80 16.10 -11.67
N GLY A 45 -17.31 15.89 -12.90
CA GLY A 45 -15.88 15.67 -13.12
C GLY A 45 -15.12 16.87 -12.59
N VAL A 46 -14.29 16.65 -11.57
CA VAL A 46 -13.41 17.68 -11.04
C VAL A 46 -12.29 17.86 -12.05
N THR A 47 -12.15 19.08 -12.57
CA THR A 47 -11.08 19.41 -13.51
C THR A 47 -9.76 19.42 -12.73
N ALA A 48 -8.70 18.83 -13.28
CA ALA A 48 -7.39 18.64 -12.65
C ALA A 48 -6.67 19.91 -12.14
N THR A 49 -7.29 21.09 -12.29
CA THR A 49 -6.74 22.40 -11.89
C THR A 49 -7.07 22.76 -10.45
N ASP A 50 -8.15 22.21 -9.86
CA ASP A 50 -8.58 22.54 -8.48
C ASP A 50 -7.81 21.77 -7.39
N MET A 51 -7.05 20.73 -7.75
CA MET A 51 -6.34 19.85 -6.79
C MET A 51 -4.91 20.29 -6.46
N LYS A 52 -4.46 21.46 -6.92
CA LYS A 52 -3.04 21.87 -6.84
C LYS A 52 -2.51 22.08 -5.42
N ASP A 53 -3.40 22.21 -4.42
CA ASP A 53 -3.10 22.38 -2.99
C ASP A 53 -3.90 21.38 -2.11
N GLU A 54 -4.49 20.34 -2.70
CA GLU A 54 -5.31 19.37 -1.95
C GLU A 54 -4.53 18.08 -1.66
N ASP A 55 -4.39 17.76 -0.38
CA ASP A 55 -3.88 16.48 0.10
C ASP A 55 -4.88 15.37 -0.27
N PHE A 56 -4.43 14.35 -0.99
CA PHE A 56 -5.28 13.30 -1.55
C PHE A 56 -5.22 12.03 -0.69
N VAL A 57 -6.25 11.19 -0.81
CA VAL A 57 -6.31 9.90 -0.11
C VAL A 57 -5.37 8.90 -0.79
N ASP A 58 -4.37 8.43 -0.04
CA ASP A 58 -3.37 7.43 -0.44
C ASP A 58 -3.85 6.00 -0.11
N HIS A 59 -4.52 5.86 1.03
CA HIS A 59 -5.12 4.61 1.46
C HIS A 59 -6.60 4.80 1.76
N LEU A 60 -7.46 4.03 1.10
CA LEU A 60 -8.86 3.87 1.45
C LEU A 60 -9.19 2.40 1.57
N PHE A 61 -9.78 2.00 2.69
CA PHE A 61 -10.25 0.64 2.88
C PHE A 61 -11.43 0.61 3.84
N ILE A 62 -12.27 -0.41 3.66
CA ILE A 62 -13.35 -0.71 4.59
C ILE A 62 -12.75 -1.56 5.71
N ALA A 63 -13.07 -1.19 6.95
CA ALA A 63 -12.69 -1.96 8.13
C ALA A 63 -13.81 -1.90 9.16
N ASN A 64 -13.90 -2.91 10.00
CA ASN A 64 -14.82 -2.90 11.12
C ASN A 64 -14.23 -2.04 12.27
N THR A 65 -15.07 -1.32 13.00
CA THR A 65 -14.67 -0.48 14.15
C THR A 65 -13.83 -1.22 15.19
N HIS A 66 -14.07 -2.51 15.41
CA HIS A 66 -13.36 -3.35 16.38
C HIS A 66 -12.08 -4.00 15.82
N SER A 67 -11.82 -3.87 14.51
CA SER A 67 -10.57 -4.34 13.91
C SER A 67 -9.35 -3.56 14.40
N TYR A 68 -8.18 -4.20 14.29
CA TYR A 68 -6.91 -3.52 14.44
C TYR A 68 -6.44 -2.99 13.09
N LEU A 69 -5.93 -1.76 13.09
CA LEU A 69 -5.11 -1.22 12.04
C LEU A 69 -3.64 -1.40 12.39
N LEU A 70 -2.97 -2.30 11.67
CA LEU A 70 -1.53 -2.52 11.76
C LEU A 70 -0.81 -1.48 10.90
N MET A 71 0.02 -0.65 11.53
CA MET A 71 0.82 0.37 10.85
C MET A 71 2.29 -0.03 10.87
N PHE A 72 2.85 -0.31 9.69
CA PHE A 72 4.24 -0.73 9.53
C PHE A 72 5.10 0.46 9.11
N THR A 73 6.24 0.64 9.78
CA THR A 73 7.17 1.74 9.51
C THR A 73 8.28 1.34 8.57
N ASN A 74 8.90 2.31 7.89
CA ASN A 74 10.11 2.13 7.07
C ASN A 74 11.26 1.43 7.84
N LYS A 75 11.31 1.56 9.17
CA LYS A 75 12.29 0.90 10.04
C LYS A 75 11.83 -0.45 10.59
N GLY A 76 10.82 -1.08 9.99
CA GLY A 76 10.45 -2.46 10.29
C GLY A 76 9.78 -2.67 11.65
N LYS A 77 9.18 -1.61 12.23
CA LYS A 77 8.30 -1.72 13.40
C LYS A 77 6.84 -1.75 12.99
N VAL A 78 6.01 -2.39 13.81
CA VAL A 78 4.55 -2.35 13.69
C VAL A 78 3.92 -1.79 14.95
N HIS A 79 2.86 -1.02 14.73
CA HIS A 79 1.98 -0.47 15.76
C HIS A 79 0.55 -0.88 15.47
N TRP A 80 -0.27 -0.91 16.50
CA TRP A 80 -1.69 -1.23 16.41
C TRP A 80 -2.48 -0.01 16.85
N VAL A 81 -3.55 0.25 16.11
CA VAL A 81 -4.55 1.25 16.47
C VAL A 81 -5.88 0.55 16.32
N LYS A 82 -6.76 0.61 17.33
CA LYS A 82 -8.13 0.14 17.15
C LYS A 82 -8.83 1.08 16.17
N VAL A 83 -9.56 0.55 15.20
CA VAL A 83 -10.20 1.39 14.17
C VAL A 83 -11.12 2.42 14.84
N TYR A 84 -11.83 2.06 15.91
CA TYR A 84 -12.68 3.00 16.64
C TYR A 84 -11.95 4.19 17.28
N ASP A 85 -10.64 4.06 17.58
CA ASP A 85 -9.81 5.14 18.14
C ASP A 85 -9.44 6.20 17.08
N LEU A 86 -9.61 5.88 15.79
CA LEU A 86 -9.43 6.84 14.72
C LEU A 86 -10.49 7.95 14.82
N PRO A 87 -10.13 9.21 14.49
CA PRO A 87 -11.06 10.32 14.58
C PRO A 87 -12.21 10.14 13.59
N VAL A 88 -13.44 10.21 14.10
CA VAL A 88 -14.67 10.24 13.27
C VAL A 88 -14.81 11.62 12.68
N LEU A 89 -14.62 11.74 11.37
CA LEU A 89 -14.66 13.02 10.68
C LEU A 89 -15.33 12.88 9.31
N GLY A 90 -15.93 13.96 8.83
CA GLY A 90 -16.57 13.98 7.51
C GLY A 90 -15.58 13.83 6.35
N ARG A 91 -16.10 13.56 5.15
CA ARG A 91 -15.32 13.35 3.92
C ARG A 91 -14.34 14.49 3.60
N TYR A 92 -14.72 15.74 3.84
CA TYR A 92 -13.88 16.92 3.55
C TYR A 92 -12.88 17.29 4.65
N ALA A 93 -12.96 16.68 5.84
CA ALA A 93 -12.02 16.96 6.91
C ALA A 93 -10.68 16.25 6.67
N LYS A 94 -9.55 16.91 6.90
CA LYS A 94 -8.23 16.33 6.59
C LYS A 94 -7.91 15.06 7.39
N GLY A 95 -8.35 14.98 8.65
CA GLY A 95 -7.99 13.90 9.56
C GLY A 95 -7.02 14.37 10.64
N LYS A 96 -6.43 13.43 11.38
CA LYS A 96 -5.33 13.71 12.30
C LYS A 96 -4.02 13.14 11.75
N PRO A 97 -2.88 13.82 11.92
CA PRO A 97 -1.58 13.26 11.56
C PRO A 97 -1.38 11.89 12.22
N VAL A 98 -0.95 10.89 11.44
CA VAL A 98 -0.71 9.52 11.91
C VAL A 98 0.32 9.48 13.04
N VAL A 99 1.29 10.40 13.02
CA VAL A 99 2.29 10.58 14.08
C VAL A 99 1.68 10.90 15.45
N ASN A 100 0.49 11.50 15.50
CA ASN A 100 -0.20 11.80 16.76
C ASN A 100 -0.97 10.60 17.32
N ILE A 101 -1.20 9.57 16.50
CA ILE A 101 -1.96 8.37 16.88
C ILE A 101 -1.01 7.27 17.32
N VAL A 102 0.16 7.19 16.70
CA VAL A 102 1.20 6.24 17.08
C VAL A 102 2.20 6.95 17.98
N GLU A 103 2.08 6.75 19.30
CA GLU A 103 2.88 7.40 20.36
C GLU A 103 4.42 7.19 20.29
N SER A 104 4.96 6.63 19.20
CA SER A 104 6.41 6.38 19.01
C SER A 104 6.90 6.50 17.55
N LEU A 105 6.10 7.10 16.67
CA LEU A 105 6.59 7.61 15.38
C LEU A 105 7.37 8.91 15.64
N ASP A 106 8.70 8.81 15.65
CA ASP A 106 9.57 9.99 15.55
C ASP A 106 9.64 10.47 14.09
N SER A 107 10.21 11.67 13.86
CA SER A 107 10.31 12.29 12.54
C SER A 107 11.15 11.50 11.51
N SER A 108 11.92 10.48 11.93
CA SER A 108 12.71 9.62 11.04
C SER A 108 11.94 8.39 10.55
N ARG A 109 10.74 8.15 11.10
CA ARG A 109 9.90 6.99 10.78
C ARG A 109 8.68 7.43 9.98
N SER A 110 8.53 6.84 8.80
CA SER A 110 7.33 6.96 7.98
C SER A 110 6.55 5.65 7.99
N VAL A 111 5.22 5.73 7.96
CA VAL A 111 4.37 4.56 7.72
C VAL A 111 4.51 4.18 6.24
N ARG A 112 4.72 2.89 6.00
CA ARG A 112 4.92 2.30 4.65
C ARG A 112 3.79 1.37 4.25
N ALA A 113 3.12 0.76 5.22
CA ALA A 113 1.96 -0.09 4.96
C ALA A 113 0.96 0.00 6.10
N MET A 114 -0.31 -0.06 5.75
CA MET A 114 -1.45 -0.12 6.65
C MET A 114 -2.27 -1.36 6.31
N ILE A 115 -2.55 -2.20 7.30
CA ILE A 115 -3.32 -3.44 7.15
C ILE A 115 -4.38 -3.46 8.23
N ALA A 116 -5.65 -3.33 7.85
CA ALA A 116 -6.75 -3.58 8.75
C ALA A 116 -7.00 -5.09 8.87
N THR A 117 -7.10 -5.59 10.10
CA THR A 117 -7.49 -6.97 10.35
C THR A 117 -8.11 -7.15 11.74
N SER A 118 -9.13 -7.99 11.81
CA SER A 118 -9.63 -8.60 13.05
C SER A 118 -9.22 -10.07 13.18
N ASP A 119 -8.79 -10.69 12.08
CA ASP A 119 -8.33 -12.07 12.00
C ASP A 119 -6.80 -12.10 11.85
N PHE A 120 -6.12 -12.77 12.77
CA PHE A 120 -4.68 -12.93 12.72
C PHE A 120 -4.24 -14.24 12.03
N SER A 121 -5.06 -14.74 11.09
CA SER A 121 -4.74 -15.91 10.26
C SER A 121 -3.90 -15.56 9.02
N GLY A 122 -3.24 -16.56 8.44
CA GLY A 122 -2.37 -16.39 7.28
C GLY A 122 -0.99 -15.82 7.65
N PHE A 123 -0.40 -15.06 6.73
CA PHE A 123 0.96 -14.56 6.84
C PHE A 123 1.04 -13.08 6.45
N LEU A 124 2.01 -12.38 7.02
CA LEU A 124 2.53 -11.14 6.48
C LEU A 124 3.75 -11.42 5.60
N PHE A 125 3.68 -10.94 4.36
CA PHE A 125 4.78 -10.95 3.42
C PHE A 125 5.36 -9.55 3.30
N PHE A 126 6.64 -9.42 3.63
CA PHE A 126 7.39 -8.17 3.68
C PHE A 126 8.31 -8.07 2.47
N ALA A 127 8.49 -6.86 1.94
CA ALA A 127 9.50 -6.55 0.93
C ALA A 127 10.29 -5.30 1.33
N THR A 128 11.62 -5.37 1.17
CA THR A 128 12.54 -4.27 1.48
C THR A 128 13.13 -3.64 0.23
N LYS A 129 13.67 -2.43 0.39
CA LYS A 129 14.33 -1.63 -0.63
C LYS A 129 15.45 -2.41 -1.31
N ASN A 130 16.23 -3.17 -0.55
CA ASN A 130 17.37 -3.96 -1.07
C ASN A 130 16.96 -5.32 -1.66
N GLY A 131 15.65 -5.59 -1.79
CA GLY A 131 15.12 -6.80 -2.37
C GLY A 131 15.18 -8.00 -1.44
N ILE A 132 15.15 -7.78 -0.12
CA ILE A 132 14.93 -8.82 0.87
C ILE A 132 13.42 -9.00 1.05
N VAL A 133 12.99 -10.24 1.20
CA VAL A 133 11.61 -10.59 1.55
C VAL A 133 11.57 -11.48 2.76
N LYS A 134 10.46 -11.41 3.48
CA LYS A 134 10.23 -12.25 4.66
C LYS A 134 8.76 -12.63 4.73
N LYS A 135 8.50 -13.84 5.19
CA LYS A 135 7.15 -14.30 5.53
C LYS A 135 7.08 -14.60 7.02
N THR A 136 6.14 -13.98 7.73
CA THR A 136 5.91 -14.20 9.16
C THR A 136 4.43 -14.52 9.39
N PRO A 137 4.09 -15.53 10.21
CA PRO A 137 2.70 -15.81 10.57
C PRO A 137 2.02 -14.56 11.14
N LEU A 138 0.76 -14.31 10.77
CA LEU A 138 0.07 -13.10 11.21
C LEU A 138 -0.26 -13.15 12.72
N ASP A 139 -0.40 -14.34 13.31
CA ASP A 139 -0.66 -14.58 14.74
C ASP A 139 0.48 -14.11 15.67
N GLU A 140 1.71 -13.98 15.17
CA GLU A 140 2.83 -13.32 15.85
C GLU A 140 2.54 -11.84 16.20
N PHE A 141 1.51 -11.26 15.60
CA PHE A 141 1.06 -9.88 15.79
C PHE A 141 -0.27 -9.77 16.56
N SER A 142 -0.82 -10.88 17.05
CA SER A 142 -2.10 -10.94 17.77
C SER A 142 -2.09 -10.31 19.17
N ARG A 143 -0.91 -9.94 19.69
CA ARG A 143 -0.73 -9.37 21.03
C ARG A 143 -0.16 -7.95 20.95
N PRO A 144 -1.03 -6.92 20.83
CA PRO A 144 -0.61 -5.53 20.72
C PRO A 144 0.25 -5.07 21.90
N ARG A 145 1.19 -4.16 21.62
CA ARG A 145 1.98 -3.47 22.64
C ARG A 145 2.02 -1.97 22.35
N LYS A 146 1.81 -1.16 23.38
CA LYS A 146 1.73 0.30 23.29
C LYS A 146 2.93 0.94 22.56
N GLY A 147 4.16 0.48 22.83
CA GLY A 147 5.38 0.96 22.16
C GLY A 147 5.66 0.37 20.77
N GLY A 148 4.74 -0.43 20.22
CA GLY A 148 4.98 -1.24 19.02
C GLY A 148 5.92 -2.41 19.25
N ILE A 149 6.12 -3.21 18.21
CA ILE A 149 7.09 -4.32 18.20
C ILE A 149 7.91 -4.31 16.92
N ILE A 150 9.04 -5.01 16.95
CA ILE A 150 9.77 -5.35 15.73
C ILE A 150 8.88 -6.26 14.88
N ALA A 151 8.72 -5.90 13.62
CA ALA A 151 8.03 -6.67 12.59
C ALA A 151 8.99 -7.26 11.56
N LEU A 152 10.16 -6.64 11.35
CA LEU A 152 11.19 -7.08 10.41
C LEU A 152 12.57 -6.63 10.91
N GLY A 153 13.56 -7.52 10.90
CA GLY A 153 14.96 -7.13 11.08
C GLY A 153 15.49 -6.51 9.78
N LEU A 154 16.03 -5.30 9.86
CA LEU A 154 16.58 -4.56 8.72
C LEU A 154 18.07 -4.31 8.93
N ASP A 155 18.82 -4.28 7.83
CA ASP A 155 20.17 -3.74 7.81
C ASP A 155 20.13 -2.20 7.83
N ASP A 156 21.21 -1.54 8.23
CA ASP A 156 21.25 -0.09 8.43
C ASP A 156 20.93 0.74 7.17
N ASP A 157 21.24 0.21 5.99
CA ASP A 157 21.02 0.84 4.68
C ASP A 157 19.74 0.37 3.97
N ASP A 158 18.93 -0.46 4.63
CA ASP A 158 17.69 -1.01 4.09
C ASP A 158 16.45 -0.35 4.72
N GLU A 159 15.34 -0.40 4.00
CA GLU A 159 14.05 0.08 4.47
C GLU A 159 12.94 -0.86 4.05
N LEU A 160 11.91 -0.97 4.88
CA LEU A 160 10.66 -1.60 4.49
C LEU A 160 10.02 -0.79 3.36
N VAL A 161 9.64 -1.46 2.27
CA VAL A 161 8.93 -0.86 1.14
C VAL A 161 7.45 -1.14 1.23
N ASP A 162 7.07 -2.40 1.47
CA ASP A 162 5.66 -2.79 1.48
C ASP A 162 5.42 -4.08 2.30
N VAL A 163 4.17 -4.25 2.73
CA VAL A 163 3.68 -5.44 3.46
C VAL A 163 2.30 -5.82 2.93
N ARG A 164 2.08 -7.12 2.72
CA ARG A 164 0.79 -7.67 2.30
C ARG A 164 0.43 -8.91 3.13
N ILE A 165 -0.88 -9.12 3.34
CA ILE A 165 -1.38 -10.39 3.85
C ILE A 165 -1.31 -11.42 2.72
N THR A 166 -0.89 -12.65 3.05
CA THR A 166 -0.92 -13.79 2.15
C THR A 166 -1.48 -15.04 2.82
N SER A 167 -2.00 -15.97 2.00
CA SER A 167 -2.68 -17.20 2.43
C SER A 167 -1.74 -18.37 2.74
N GLY A 168 -0.48 -18.30 2.33
CA GLY A 168 0.48 -19.40 2.32
C GLY A 168 0.57 -20.15 0.98
N LYS A 169 -0.31 -19.83 0.02
CA LYS A 169 -0.36 -20.42 -1.33
C LYS A 169 -0.32 -19.38 -2.45
N ASP A 170 -0.14 -18.12 -2.11
CA ASP A 170 -0.16 -17.02 -3.07
C ASP A 170 1.13 -16.93 -3.85
N GLU A 171 1.06 -16.25 -4.98
CA GLU A 171 2.22 -15.82 -5.73
C GLU A 171 2.57 -14.38 -5.38
N VAL A 172 3.85 -14.07 -5.48
CA VAL A 172 4.42 -12.79 -5.11
C VAL A 172 5.12 -12.23 -6.34
N LEU A 173 4.84 -10.97 -6.67
CA LEU A 173 5.57 -10.19 -7.65
C LEU A 173 6.30 -9.03 -6.95
N LEU A 174 7.62 -8.98 -7.12
CA LEU A 174 8.45 -7.85 -6.73
C LEU A 174 8.87 -7.09 -7.98
N ALA A 175 8.81 -5.77 -7.94
CA ALA A 175 9.32 -4.93 -9.02
C ALA A 175 10.38 -3.96 -8.52
N SER A 176 11.36 -3.66 -9.36
CA SER A 176 12.44 -2.72 -9.07
C SER A 176 12.38 -1.47 -9.94
N ALA A 177 13.02 -0.41 -9.46
CA ALA A 177 13.03 0.91 -10.07
C ALA A 177 13.63 0.91 -11.49
N ASP A 178 14.53 -0.02 -11.81
CA ASP A 178 15.14 -0.22 -13.14
C ASP A 178 14.26 -1.04 -14.11
N GLY A 179 12.99 -1.28 -13.76
CA GLY A 179 12.03 -1.89 -14.68
C GLY A 179 12.12 -3.41 -14.76
N MET A 180 12.67 -4.06 -13.73
CA MET A 180 12.68 -5.52 -13.59
C MET A 180 11.59 -6.00 -12.64
N ALA A 181 11.12 -7.23 -12.83
CA ALA A 181 10.21 -7.88 -11.89
C ALA A 181 10.47 -9.39 -11.77
N VAL A 182 10.33 -9.93 -10.56
CA VAL A 182 10.40 -11.36 -10.26
C VAL A 182 9.03 -11.80 -9.75
N ARG A 183 8.47 -12.86 -10.35
CA ARG A 183 7.27 -13.55 -9.88
C ARG A 183 7.65 -14.95 -9.38
N PHE A 184 7.24 -15.32 -8.17
CA PHE A 184 7.54 -16.63 -7.57
C PHE A 184 6.45 -17.02 -6.56
N ASN A 185 6.41 -18.30 -6.17
CA ASN A 185 5.46 -18.80 -5.18
C ASN A 185 5.91 -18.41 -3.77
N GLU A 186 5.00 -17.93 -2.92
CA GLU A 186 5.39 -17.54 -1.55
C GLU A 186 5.94 -18.71 -0.71
N GLN A 187 5.66 -19.94 -1.12
CA GLN A 187 6.18 -21.17 -0.49
C GLN A 187 7.69 -21.31 -0.61
N ASP A 188 8.32 -20.63 -1.58
CA ASP A 188 9.79 -20.54 -1.73
C ASP A 188 10.43 -19.65 -0.64
N VAL A 189 9.62 -19.04 0.23
CA VAL A 189 10.02 -18.32 1.43
C VAL A 189 9.46 -19.06 2.64
N ARG A 190 10.36 -19.66 3.43
CA ARG A 190 9.97 -20.29 4.70
C ARG A 190 9.41 -19.26 5.67
N SER A 191 8.49 -19.69 6.52
CA SER A 191 8.00 -18.90 7.65
C SER A 191 9.14 -18.59 8.63
N MET A 192 9.19 -17.36 9.14
CA MET A 192 10.18 -16.88 10.08
C MET A 192 9.56 -16.00 11.16
N GLY A 193 10.17 -15.97 12.34
CA GLY A 193 9.81 -15.05 13.41
C GLY A 193 10.06 -13.57 13.08
N ARG A 194 9.51 -12.69 13.90
CA ARG A 194 9.49 -11.23 13.65
C ARG A 194 10.87 -10.59 13.50
N GLY A 195 11.83 -10.94 14.36
CA GLY A 195 13.18 -10.37 14.35
C GLY A 195 14.10 -10.87 13.22
N ALA A 196 13.66 -11.83 12.40
CA ALA A 196 14.48 -12.35 11.32
C ALA A 196 14.67 -11.30 10.19
N ARG A 197 15.83 -11.36 9.54
CA ARG A 197 16.19 -10.51 8.38
C ARG A 197 15.41 -10.87 7.12
N GLY A 198 15.10 -12.16 6.91
CA GLY A 198 14.48 -12.66 5.68
C GLY A 198 15.50 -13.23 4.69
N VAL A 199 15.09 -13.31 3.43
CA VAL A 199 15.85 -13.94 2.33
C VAL A 199 15.74 -13.11 1.04
N LYS A 200 16.69 -13.25 0.12
CA LYS A 200 16.73 -12.44 -1.11
C LYS A 200 15.53 -12.70 -2.04
N GLY A 201 14.59 -11.77 -2.16
CA GLY A 201 13.41 -11.87 -3.03
C GLY A 201 13.72 -11.60 -4.51
N ILE A 202 14.48 -10.54 -4.77
CA ILE A 202 14.89 -10.09 -6.10
C ILE A 202 16.33 -9.60 -6.04
N LYS A 203 17.12 -9.91 -7.07
CA LYS A 203 18.43 -9.31 -7.27
C LYS A 203 18.26 -7.94 -7.90
N VAL A 204 18.51 -6.92 -7.09
CA VAL A 204 18.52 -5.52 -7.48
C VAL A 204 19.96 -5.09 -7.81
N ASP A 205 20.13 -4.30 -8.86
CA ASP A 205 21.42 -3.71 -9.22
C ASP A 205 21.77 -2.52 -8.30
N LYS A 206 23.05 -2.13 -8.23
CA LYS A 206 23.59 -1.19 -7.22
C LYS A 206 22.86 0.15 -7.15
N ASP A 207 22.40 0.66 -8.29
CA ASP A 207 21.74 1.97 -8.38
C ASP A 207 20.21 1.85 -8.46
N SER A 208 19.65 0.67 -8.18
CA SER A 208 18.22 0.39 -8.18
C SER A 208 17.74 -0.02 -6.79
N HIS A 209 16.43 -0.14 -6.63
CA HIS A 209 15.77 -0.59 -5.41
C HIS A 209 14.41 -1.21 -5.75
N VAL A 210 13.84 -1.99 -4.83
CA VAL A 210 12.45 -2.45 -4.95
C VAL A 210 11.51 -1.27 -4.76
N ILE A 211 10.50 -1.19 -5.62
CA ILE A 211 9.48 -0.12 -5.62
C ILE A 211 8.09 -0.62 -5.22
N GLY A 212 7.88 -1.93 -5.16
CA GLY A 212 6.57 -2.46 -4.82
C GLY A 212 6.51 -3.97 -4.70
N LEU A 213 5.48 -4.42 -3.99
CA LEU A 213 5.08 -5.80 -3.78
C LEU A 213 3.63 -5.96 -4.26
N ALA A 214 3.41 -6.90 -5.16
CA ALA A 214 2.10 -7.27 -5.65
C ALA A 214 1.79 -8.72 -5.26
N ILE A 215 0.59 -8.93 -4.71
CA ILE A 215 -0.04 -10.24 -4.54
C ILE A 215 -1.20 -10.29 -5.54
N PRO A 216 -0.95 -10.73 -6.79
CA PRO A 216 -1.96 -10.68 -7.85
C PRO A 216 -3.11 -11.65 -7.54
N GLN A 217 -4.35 -11.14 -7.60
CA GLN A 217 -5.55 -11.97 -7.58
C GLN A 217 -6.05 -12.23 -9.01
N THR A 218 -6.89 -13.25 -9.16
CA THR A 218 -7.48 -13.59 -10.46
C THR A 218 -8.23 -12.40 -11.06
N GLY A 219 -7.98 -12.10 -12.34
CA GLY A 219 -8.62 -11.01 -13.07
C GLY A 219 -7.95 -9.64 -12.90
N GLN A 220 -7.04 -9.48 -11.95
CA GLN A 220 -6.28 -8.24 -11.78
C GLN A 220 -5.10 -8.15 -12.75
N THR A 221 -4.67 -6.92 -13.00
CA THR A 221 -3.51 -6.61 -13.83
C THR A 221 -2.44 -5.88 -13.01
N ILE A 222 -1.22 -5.86 -13.53
CA ILE A 222 -0.08 -5.15 -12.93
C ILE A 222 0.06 -3.80 -13.64
N LEU A 223 -0.28 -2.72 -12.93
CA LEU A 223 0.02 -1.37 -13.34
C LEU A 223 1.51 -1.10 -13.11
N SER A 224 2.15 -0.46 -14.08
CA SER A 224 3.49 0.13 -13.93
C SER A 224 3.47 1.57 -14.42
N VAL A 225 3.97 2.49 -13.60
CA VAL A 225 4.08 3.92 -13.91
C VAL A 225 5.56 4.32 -13.82
N THR A 226 6.06 5.02 -14.83
CA THR A 226 7.45 5.47 -14.93
C THR A 226 7.64 6.87 -14.36
N GLU A 227 8.87 7.20 -13.97
CA GLU A 227 9.20 8.58 -13.55
C GLU A 227 8.97 9.60 -14.69
N THR A 228 8.95 9.16 -15.96
CA THR A 228 8.73 10.01 -17.14
C THR A 228 7.25 10.17 -17.50
N GLY A 229 6.33 9.71 -16.65
CA GLY A 229 4.89 9.91 -16.83
C GLY A 229 4.27 8.96 -17.86
N THR A 230 4.96 7.88 -18.24
CA THR A 230 4.37 6.79 -19.03
C THR A 230 3.91 5.65 -18.12
N GLY A 231 3.00 4.83 -18.60
CA GLY A 231 2.64 3.62 -17.89
C GLY A 231 1.70 2.74 -18.70
N LYS A 232 1.43 1.57 -18.14
CA LYS A 232 0.59 0.54 -18.74
C LYS A 232 0.15 -0.45 -17.69
N ARG A 233 -0.87 -1.23 -18.05
CA ARG A 233 -1.23 -2.45 -17.33
C ARG A 233 -0.69 -3.65 -18.09
N SER A 234 -0.28 -4.69 -17.38
CA SER A 234 0.13 -5.96 -17.98
C SER A 234 -0.54 -7.10 -17.25
N ARG A 235 -0.91 -8.13 -18.00
CA ARG A 235 -1.51 -9.33 -17.45
C ARG A 235 -0.50 -10.05 -16.57
N ILE A 236 -0.95 -10.63 -15.46
CA ILE A 236 -0.04 -11.35 -14.57
C ILE A 236 0.59 -12.55 -15.29
N GLU A 237 -0.15 -13.17 -16.22
CA GLU A 237 0.30 -14.29 -17.06
C GLU A 237 1.51 -13.93 -17.95
N ASP A 238 1.71 -12.65 -18.28
CA ASP A 238 2.87 -12.20 -19.04
C ASP A 238 4.18 -12.29 -18.23
N TYR A 239 4.06 -12.33 -16.91
CA TYR A 239 5.15 -12.53 -15.97
C TYR A 239 5.27 -14.03 -15.69
N ARG A 240 6.17 -14.69 -16.40
CA ARG A 240 6.50 -16.09 -16.11
C ARG A 240 6.97 -16.24 -14.67
N LEU A 241 6.66 -17.38 -14.05
CA LEU A 241 7.27 -17.77 -12.79
C LEU A 241 8.79 -17.91 -12.97
N THR A 242 9.52 -17.45 -11.97
CA THR A 242 10.98 -17.45 -11.91
C THR A 242 11.43 -17.89 -10.52
N ALA A 243 12.68 -18.31 -10.38
CA ALA A 243 13.25 -18.55 -9.06
C ALA A 243 13.39 -17.22 -8.30
N ARG A 244 13.01 -17.24 -7.01
CA ARG A 244 13.25 -16.13 -6.09
C ARG A 244 14.75 -15.79 -6.04
N GLY A 245 15.07 -14.51 -5.92
CA GLY A 245 16.44 -13.99 -5.81
C GLY A 245 17.16 -13.80 -7.14
N GLY A 246 16.50 -14.12 -8.27
CA GLY A 246 16.98 -13.78 -9.61
C GLY A 246 16.78 -12.30 -9.96
N LYS A 247 17.27 -11.89 -11.14
CA LYS A 247 16.97 -10.56 -11.73
C LYS A 247 15.55 -10.45 -12.27
N GLY A 248 14.90 -11.58 -12.57
CA GLY A 248 13.54 -11.60 -13.09
C GLY A 248 13.45 -11.31 -14.59
N VAL A 249 12.37 -10.64 -14.99
CA VAL A 249 12.04 -10.28 -16.37
C VAL A 249 11.81 -8.78 -16.48
N ILE A 250 11.88 -8.24 -17.70
CA ILE A 250 11.54 -6.84 -17.97
C ILE A 250 10.05 -6.63 -17.68
N ASN A 251 9.75 -5.78 -16.70
CA ASN A 251 8.43 -5.32 -16.29
C ASN A 251 7.90 -4.19 -17.19
N ILE A 252 8.78 -3.26 -17.55
CA ILE A 252 8.49 -2.11 -18.41
C ILE A 252 9.81 -1.59 -18.98
N ARG A 253 9.82 -1.14 -20.24
CA ARG A 253 11.02 -0.52 -20.84
C ARG A 253 11.07 0.95 -20.45
N SER A 254 11.81 1.26 -19.39
CA SER A 254 12.04 2.62 -18.90
C SER A 254 13.37 2.68 -18.17
N GLU A 255 13.96 3.86 -18.05
CA GLU A 255 15.12 4.07 -17.17
C GLU A 255 14.74 3.95 -15.70
N ARG A 256 13.59 4.52 -15.32
CA ARG A 256 13.07 4.50 -13.95
C ARG A 256 11.57 4.26 -13.89
N VAL A 257 11.16 3.49 -12.89
CA VAL A 257 9.78 3.15 -12.55
C VAL A 257 9.45 3.76 -11.20
N ALA A 258 8.36 4.53 -11.14
CA ALA A 258 7.89 5.22 -9.95
C ALA A 258 7.00 4.33 -9.08
N ALA A 259 6.15 3.50 -9.70
CA ALA A 259 5.20 2.67 -8.97
C ALA A 259 4.83 1.38 -9.73
N VAL A 260 4.54 0.34 -8.96
CA VAL A 260 3.92 -0.90 -9.43
C VAL A 260 2.81 -1.31 -8.47
N LYS A 261 1.61 -1.59 -9.00
CA LYS A 261 0.43 -1.96 -8.23
C LYS A 261 -0.42 -3.00 -8.92
N THR A 262 -1.14 -3.78 -8.13
CA THR A 262 -2.20 -4.65 -8.63
C THR A 262 -3.50 -3.84 -8.73
N VAL A 263 -4.12 -3.84 -9.91
CA VAL A 263 -5.30 -3.02 -10.24
C VAL A 263 -6.34 -3.79 -11.05
N ASP A 264 -7.58 -3.36 -11.02
CA ASP A 264 -8.67 -3.79 -11.90
C ASP A 264 -9.19 -2.64 -12.79
N ASP A 265 -10.24 -2.86 -13.57
CA ASP A 265 -10.79 -1.84 -14.49
C ASP A 265 -11.63 -0.77 -13.78
N THR A 266 -12.11 -1.03 -12.55
CA THR A 266 -12.95 -0.12 -11.77
C THR A 266 -12.12 0.89 -10.97
N ASP A 267 -10.87 0.54 -10.69
CA ASP A 267 -9.93 1.44 -10.03
C ASP A 267 -9.73 2.78 -10.79
N GLU A 268 -9.16 3.75 -10.09
CA GLU A 268 -8.61 4.98 -10.65
C GLU A 268 -7.15 5.12 -10.24
N LEU A 269 -6.40 5.90 -11.00
CA LEU A 269 -4.99 6.18 -10.76
C LEU A 269 -4.82 7.67 -10.44
N MET A 270 -4.26 7.96 -9.27
CA MET A 270 -3.70 9.28 -8.98
C MET A 270 -2.22 9.27 -9.27
N VAL A 271 -1.71 10.32 -9.92
CA VAL A 271 -0.29 10.49 -10.19
C VAL A 271 0.12 11.89 -9.78
N ILE A 272 1.19 11.99 -8.99
CA ILE A 272 1.77 13.26 -8.55
C ILE A 272 3.20 13.42 -9.08
N SER A 273 3.48 14.61 -9.61
CA SER A 273 4.82 14.99 -10.04
C SER A 273 5.62 15.65 -8.91
N GLN A 274 6.95 15.72 -9.06
CA GLN A 274 7.85 16.36 -8.12
C GLN A 274 7.52 17.85 -7.95
N LYS A 275 7.00 18.49 -9.00
CA LYS A 275 6.53 19.89 -8.96
C LYS A 275 5.10 20.04 -8.43
N GLY A 276 4.50 18.98 -7.88
CA GLY A 276 3.17 19.02 -7.27
C GLY A 276 2.01 19.00 -8.27
N ILE A 277 2.24 18.62 -9.54
CA ILE A 277 1.14 18.44 -10.48
C ILE A 277 0.46 17.11 -10.16
N LEU A 278 -0.83 17.16 -9.85
CA LEU A 278 -1.66 15.99 -9.56
C LEU A 278 -2.62 15.73 -10.73
N ILE A 279 -2.76 14.48 -11.16
CA ILE A 279 -3.80 14.06 -12.11
C ILE A 279 -4.51 12.81 -11.61
N ARG A 280 -5.78 12.68 -12.01
CA ARG A 280 -6.62 11.49 -11.83
C ARG A 280 -6.95 10.89 -13.19
N VAL A 281 -6.79 9.58 -13.32
CA VAL A 281 -7.00 8.86 -14.58
C VAL A 281 -7.80 7.57 -14.31
N PRO A 282 -8.93 7.34 -14.99
CA PRO A 282 -9.65 6.07 -14.88
C PRO A 282 -8.76 4.90 -15.30
N MET A 283 -8.72 3.82 -14.53
CA MET A 283 -7.83 2.69 -14.82
C MET A 283 -8.17 2.02 -16.15
N SER A 284 -9.46 1.96 -16.49
CA SER A 284 -9.97 1.50 -17.79
C SER A 284 -9.39 2.24 -19.00
N SER A 285 -8.95 3.49 -18.83
CA SER A 285 -8.31 4.27 -19.91
C SER A 285 -6.83 3.91 -20.14
N ILE A 286 -6.20 3.22 -19.18
CA ILE A 286 -4.81 2.78 -19.27
C ILE A 286 -4.79 1.41 -19.97
N PRO A 287 -4.10 1.27 -21.11
CA PRO A 287 -4.17 0.05 -21.91
C PRO A 287 -3.45 -1.11 -21.24
N VAL A 288 -4.01 -2.31 -21.44
CA VAL A 288 -3.36 -3.58 -21.14
C VAL A 288 -2.44 -3.95 -22.30
N LEU A 289 -1.13 -3.92 -22.06
CA LEU A 289 -0.08 -4.18 -23.03
C LEU A 289 0.90 -5.22 -22.48
N GLY A 290 1.67 -5.85 -23.37
CA GLY A 290 2.74 -6.75 -22.97
C GLY A 290 3.78 -6.07 -22.08
N ARG A 291 4.33 -6.81 -21.11
CA ARG A 291 5.26 -6.28 -20.10
C ARG A 291 6.47 -5.53 -20.69
N ALA A 292 7.11 -6.04 -21.72
CA ALA A 292 8.35 -5.46 -22.28
C ALA A 292 8.12 -4.30 -23.27
N THR A 293 7.16 -3.43 -22.98
CA THR A 293 6.83 -2.22 -23.76
C THR A 293 7.07 -0.97 -22.92
N GLN A 294 7.06 0.22 -23.53
CA GLN A 294 7.22 1.51 -22.83
C GLN A 294 5.93 2.01 -22.17
N GLY A 295 4.77 1.46 -22.57
CA GLY A 295 3.46 1.96 -22.19
C GLY A 295 3.04 3.21 -22.97
N VAL A 296 2.00 3.87 -22.47
CA VAL A 296 1.45 5.12 -23.03
C VAL A 296 1.66 6.27 -22.07
N ARG A 297 1.55 7.51 -22.54
CA ARG A 297 1.63 8.68 -21.68
C ARG A 297 0.41 8.74 -20.77
N ILE A 298 0.64 8.73 -19.46
CA ILE A 298 -0.36 8.96 -18.41
C ILE A 298 -0.32 10.45 -18.01
N MET A 299 0.89 10.98 -17.76
CA MET A 299 1.11 12.36 -17.36
C MET A 299 2.06 13.04 -18.35
N ARG A 300 1.72 14.27 -18.76
CA ARG A 300 2.66 15.13 -19.47
C ARG A 300 3.47 15.90 -18.45
N LEU A 301 4.78 15.68 -18.43
CA LEU A 301 5.71 16.37 -17.55
C LEU A 301 6.43 17.50 -18.29
N GLU A 302 6.75 18.56 -17.56
CA GLU A 302 7.65 19.61 -18.03
C GLU A 302 9.11 19.19 -17.91
N SER A 303 10.01 19.95 -18.53
CA SER A 303 11.45 19.72 -18.37
C SER A 303 11.86 19.79 -16.90
N GLY A 304 12.65 18.80 -16.47
CA GLY A 304 13.11 18.65 -15.09
C GLY A 304 12.05 18.21 -14.07
N ASP A 305 10.83 17.88 -14.51
CA ASP A 305 9.81 17.28 -13.65
C ASP A 305 9.78 15.76 -13.81
N LYS A 306 9.28 15.05 -12.79
CA LYS A 306 9.14 13.60 -12.79
C LYS A 306 7.99 13.15 -11.91
N VAL A 307 7.41 12.00 -12.21
CA VAL A 307 6.46 11.34 -11.30
C VAL A 307 7.20 10.91 -10.04
N VAL A 308 6.67 11.25 -8.87
CA VAL A 308 7.23 10.86 -7.56
C VAL A 308 6.36 9.86 -6.80
N ALA A 309 5.05 9.82 -7.09
CA ALA A 309 4.16 8.78 -6.61
C ALA A 309 3.01 8.56 -7.59
N ALA A 310 2.49 7.33 -7.59
CA ALA A 310 1.29 6.98 -8.32
C ALA A 310 0.51 5.95 -7.53
N GLU A 311 -0.73 6.28 -7.18
CA GLU A 311 -1.55 5.57 -6.21
C GLU A 311 -2.87 5.09 -6.81
N LYS A 312 -3.23 3.85 -6.45
CA LYS A 312 -4.52 3.28 -6.82
C LYS A 312 -5.57 3.85 -5.88
N ILE A 313 -6.69 4.24 -6.47
CA ILE A 313 -7.90 4.65 -5.80
C ILE A 313 -9.02 3.68 -6.18
N HIS A 314 -9.87 3.28 -5.22
CA HIS A 314 -10.98 2.36 -5.51
C HIS A 314 -12.23 3.15 -5.95
N GLU A 315 -13.05 2.58 -6.83
CA GLU A 315 -14.28 3.25 -7.29
C GLU A 315 -15.23 3.49 -6.10
N GLY A 316 -15.42 4.75 -5.76
CA GLY A 316 -16.10 5.21 -4.55
C GLY A 316 -15.47 6.49 -3.99
N ASP A 317 -14.16 6.65 -4.22
CA ASP A 317 -13.29 7.66 -3.61
C ASP A 317 -13.42 9.06 -4.26
N SER A 318 -14.36 9.22 -5.21
CA SER A 318 -14.82 10.50 -5.78
C SER A 318 -16.05 11.07 -5.09
#